data_AF-A0A7W8VBN1-F1
#
_entry.id   AF-A0A7W8VBN1-F1
#
_cell.length_a   1.000
_cell.length_b   1.000
_cell.length_c   1.000
_cell.angle_alpha   90.00
_cell.angle_beta   90.00
_cell.angle_gamma   90.00
#
_symmetry.space_group_name_H-M   'P 1'
#
loop_
_entity.id
_entity.type
_entity.pdbx_description
1 polymer ?
#
loop_
_entity_poly.entity_id
_entity_poly.type
_entity_poly.pdbx_seq_one_letter_code
_entity_poly.pdbx_strand_id
1 'polypeptide(L)'
;MAALTYGGGSAEEVHELSEILLLLPLLYLVVAKLHRRWTTWPLLAAGFALVLGLRLVELIPLPAVLPAIALVVLVWGAADGDLFRSGTFQVQALGTLAFMAAGLAGLAIAPEAARYLVAAGWFFHGVWDLVHLRLDRAVSRSFAEWCAVIDIWIAAELLGLI
;
A
#
# COMPACT_ATOMS: atom_id res chain seq x y z
N MET A 1 25.01 -19.50 -14.23
CA MET A 1 25.13 -19.75 -12.78
C MET A 1 23.74 -19.75 -12.21
N ALA A 2 23.24 -20.93 -11.82
CA ALA A 2 21.93 -21.07 -11.19
C ALA A 2 22.08 -20.70 -9.71
N ALA A 3 21.51 -19.55 -9.32
CA ALA A 3 21.40 -19.20 -7.91
C ALA A 3 20.25 -20.03 -7.32
N LEU A 4 20.58 -20.82 -6.30
CA LEU A 4 19.63 -21.50 -5.44
C LEU A 4 18.68 -20.47 -4.80
N THR A 5 17.45 -20.38 -5.30
CA THR A 5 16.33 -19.68 -4.64
C THR A 5 15.85 -20.54 -3.48
N TYR A 6 16.62 -20.54 -2.39
CA TYR A 6 16.14 -21.04 -1.11
C TYR A 6 15.40 -19.91 -0.39
N GLY A 7 14.07 -19.93 -0.51
CA GLY A 7 13.13 -19.24 0.39
C GLY A 7 13.17 -17.71 0.36
N GLY A 8 12.22 -17.12 -0.36
CA GLY A 8 11.84 -15.71 -0.29
C GLY A 8 12.14 -14.94 -1.56
N GLY A 9 11.11 -14.25 -2.03
CA GLY A 9 10.79 -13.98 -3.43
C GLY A 9 11.88 -13.55 -4.40
N SER A 10 11.59 -13.73 -5.68
CA SER A 10 12.46 -13.26 -6.76
C SER A 10 12.63 -11.74 -6.73
N ALA A 11 13.70 -11.21 -7.34
CA ALA A 11 13.90 -9.75 -7.40
C ALA A 11 12.72 -9.02 -8.11
N GLU A 12 12.12 -9.67 -9.11
CA GLU A 12 10.94 -9.18 -9.82
C GLU A 12 9.70 -9.15 -8.91
N GLU A 13 9.47 -10.21 -8.14
CA GLU A 13 8.40 -10.29 -7.16
C GLU A 13 8.54 -9.22 -6.06
N VAL A 14 9.74 -9.02 -5.51
CA VAL A 14 10.01 -7.95 -4.54
C VAL A 14 9.71 -6.58 -5.14
N HIS A 15 10.05 -6.37 -6.41
CA HIS A 15 9.76 -5.13 -7.12
C HIS A 15 8.25 -4.92 -7.29
N GLU A 16 7.51 -5.93 -7.74
CA GLU A 16 6.05 -5.85 -7.86
C GLU A 16 5.35 -5.60 -6.53
N LEU A 17 5.78 -6.30 -5.47
CA LEU A 17 5.24 -6.13 -4.12
C LEU A 17 5.58 -4.75 -3.54
N SER A 18 6.72 -4.15 -3.93
CA SER A 18 7.05 -2.76 -3.60
C SER A 18 6.09 -1.77 -4.25
N GLU A 19 5.70 -2.00 -5.51
CA GLU A 19 4.71 -1.18 -6.21
C GLU A 19 3.31 -1.32 -5.60
N ILE A 20 2.90 -2.54 -5.25
CA ILE A 20 1.60 -2.79 -4.62
C ILE A 20 1.53 -2.16 -3.22
N LEU A 21 2.64 -2.13 -2.47
CA LEU A 21 2.73 -1.44 -1.18
C LEU A 21 2.45 0.08 -1.29
N LEU A 22 2.58 0.68 -2.48
CA LEU A 22 2.15 2.07 -2.72
C LEU A 22 0.62 2.19 -2.83
N LEU A 23 -0.05 1.18 -3.38
CA LEU A 23 -1.49 1.19 -3.62
C LEU A 23 -2.30 1.04 -2.32
N LEU A 24 -1.84 0.18 -1.41
CA LEU A 24 -2.56 -0.12 -0.15
C LEU A 24 -2.87 1.13 0.68
N PRO A 25 -1.88 1.98 1.06
CA PRO A 25 -2.16 3.15 1.85
C PRO A 25 -2.88 4.26 1.05
N LEU A 26 -2.70 4.30 -0.29
CA LEU A 26 -3.44 5.22 -1.14
C LEU A 26 -4.95 4.95 -1.04
N LEU A 27 -5.35 3.69 -1.01
CA LEU A 27 -6.74 3.29 -0.83
C LEU A 27 -7.30 3.85 0.49
N TYR A 28 -6.56 3.69 1.59
CA TYR A 28 -6.92 4.24 2.89
C TYR A 28 -7.09 5.76 2.86
N LEU A 29 -6.16 6.48 2.23
CA LEU A 29 -6.21 7.93 2.08
C LEU A 29 -7.46 8.38 1.31
N VAL A 30 -7.77 7.73 0.19
CA VAL A 30 -8.93 8.06 -0.64
C VAL A 30 -10.23 7.74 0.10
N VAL A 31 -10.34 6.58 0.76
CA VAL A 31 -11.54 6.23 1.53
C VAL A 31 -11.76 7.22 2.68
N ALA A 32 -10.68 7.60 3.38
CA ALA A 32 -10.74 8.62 4.43
C ALA A 32 -11.19 9.98 3.86
N LYS A 33 -10.69 10.37 2.69
CA LYS A 33 -11.10 11.60 2.00
C LYS A 33 -12.57 11.61 1.60
N LEU A 34 -13.09 10.46 1.16
CA LEU A 34 -14.49 10.33 0.75
C LEU A 34 -15.45 10.21 1.94
N HIS A 35 -14.94 10.00 3.16
CA HIS A 35 -15.71 9.80 4.39
C HIS A 35 -16.74 8.66 4.27
N ARG A 36 -16.50 7.67 3.40
CA ARG A 36 -17.45 6.61 3.04
C ARG A 36 -16.79 5.24 3.05
N ARG A 37 -16.78 4.57 4.20
CA ARG A 37 -16.16 3.23 4.36
C ARG A 37 -16.69 2.14 3.43
N TRP A 38 -17.88 2.29 2.85
CA TRP A 38 -18.43 1.30 1.91
C TRP A 38 -17.77 1.37 0.53
N THR A 39 -17.06 2.46 0.21
CA THR A 39 -16.36 2.61 -1.07
C THR A 39 -15.05 1.83 -1.11
N THR A 40 -14.60 1.22 -0.01
CA THR A 40 -13.33 0.49 0.05
C THR A 40 -13.21 -0.60 -1.02
N TRP A 41 -14.21 -1.49 -1.14
CA TRP A 41 -14.19 -2.56 -2.14
C TRP A 41 -14.25 -2.05 -3.59
N PRO A 42 -15.16 -1.13 -3.95
CA PRO A 42 -15.15 -0.49 -5.27
C PRO A 42 -13.82 0.19 -5.60
N LEU A 43 -13.21 0.90 -4.65
CA LEU A 43 -11.93 1.56 -4.85
C LEU A 43 -10.77 0.57 -4.97
N LEU A 44 -10.80 -0.54 -4.24
CA LEU A 44 -9.83 -1.63 -4.43
C LEU A 44 -9.92 -2.18 -5.85
N ALA A 45 -11.14 -2.48 -6.33
CA ALA A 45 -11.35 -2.95 -7.70
C ALA A 45 -10.88 -1.92 -8.74
N ALA A 46 -11.16 -0.64 -8.52
CA ALA A 46 -10.67 0.44 -9.37
C ALA A 46 -9.14 0.56 -9.34
N GLY A 47 -8.52 0.37 -8.17
CA GLY A 47 -7.07 0.34 -8.01
C GLY A 47 -6.42 -0.79 -8.79
N PHE A 48 -6.97 -2.01 -8.70
CA PHE A 48 -6.52 -3.14 -9.52
C PHE A 48 -6.69 -2.88 -11.02
N ALA A 49 -7.84 -2.35 -11.44
CA ALA A 49 -8.07 -2.00 -12.83
C ALA A 49 -7.09 -0.94 -13.33
N LEU A 50 -6.75 0.06 -12.51
CA LEU A 50 -5.74 1.06 -12.81
C LEU A 50 -4.35 0.43 -12.98
N VAL A 51 -3.95 -0.43 -12.05
CA VAL A 51 -2.65 -1.14 -12.12
C VAL A 51 -2.56 -1.98 -13.39
N LEU A 52 -3.58 -2.79 -13.66
CA LEU A 52 -3.63 -3.64 -14.85
C LEU A 52 -3.61 -2.79 -16.13
N GLY A 53 -4.41 -1.73 -16.20
CA GLY A 53 -4.44 -0.82 -17.33
C GLY A 53 -3.09 -0.15 -17.61
N LEU A 54 -2.39 0.29 -16.57
CA LEU A 54 -1.06 0.90 -16.69
C LEU A 54 -0.02 -0.13 -17.16
N ARG A 55 -0.07 -1.37 -16.65
CA ARG A 55 0.80 -2.45 -17.12
C ARG A 55 0.56 -2.83 -18.58
N LEU A 56 -0.66 -2.75 -19.07
CA LEU A 56 -0.98 -3.04 -20.47
C LEU A 56 -0.52 -1.96 -21.45
N VAL A 57 -0.50 -0.71 -20.99
CA VAL A 57 -0.21 0.46 -21.84
C VAL A 57 1.28 0.83 -21.79
N GLU A 58 1.99 0.49 -20.70
CA GLU A 58 3.45 0.68 -20.52
C GLU A 58 3.96 2.12 -20.71
N LEU A 59 3.07 3.11 -20.72
CA LEU A 59 3.44 4.52 -20.96
C LEU A 59 4.00 5.22 -19.72
N ILE A 60 3.49 4.89 -18.53
CA ILE A 60 3.83 5.58 -17.28
C ILE A 60 4.04 4.54 -16.17
N PRO A 61 5.19 4.58 -15.46
CA PRO A 61 5.49 3.62 -14.41
C PRO A 61 4.61 3.83 -13.17
N LEU A 62 4.18 2.74 -12.53
CA LEU A 62 3.35 2.76 -11.31
C LEU A 62 3.93 3.61 -10.17
N PRO A 63 5.25 3.57 -9.89
CA PRO A 63 5.90 4.41 -8.89
C PRO A 63 5.78 5.92 -9.14
N ALA A 64 5.46 6.34 -10.37
CA ALA A 64 5.17 7.74 -10.66
C ALA A 64 3.68 8.07 -10.47
N VAL A 65 2.78 7.18 -10.91
CA VAL A 65 1.33 7.44 -10.91
C VAL A 65 0.74 7.41 -9.50
N LEU A 66 1.04 6.39 -8.70
CA LEU A 66 0.38 6.19 -7.41
C LEU A 66 0.73 7.32 -6.40
N PRO A 67 2.00 7.74 -6.25
CA PRO A 67 2.33 8.89 -5.42
C PRO A 67 1.77 10.22 -5.95
N ALA A 68 1.65 10.38 -7.27
CA ALA A 68 1.01 11.56 -7.85
C ALA A 68 -0.47 11.66 -7.47
N ILE A 69 -1.21 10.54 -7.49
CA ILE A 69 -2.60 10.49 -7.01
C ILE A 69 -2.66 10.81 -5.52
N ALA A 70 -1.76 10.23 -4.70
CA ALA A 70 -1.70 10.54 -3.27
C ALA A 70 -1.49 12.03 -3.03
N LEU A 71 -0.56 12.66 -3.76
CA LEU A 71 -0.29 14.08 -3.67
C LEU A 71 -1.53 14.92 -4.02
N VAL A 72 -2.25 14.57 -5.09
CA VAL A 72 -3.50 15.25 -5.45
C VAL A 72 -4.53 15.17 -4.33
N VAL A 73 -4.70 13.99 -3.70
CA VAL A 73 -5.65 13.80 -2.59
C VAL A 73 -5.21 14.57 -1.35
N LEU A 74 -3.92 14.63 -1.05
CA LEU A 74 -3.37 15.42 0.06
C LEU A 74 -3.58 16.92 -0.15
N VAL A 75 -3.32 17.41 -1.37
CA VAL A 75 -3.56 18.82 -1.74
C VAL A 75 -5.04 19.15 -1.66
N TRP A 76 -5.92 18.26 -2.12
CA TRP A 76 -7.36 18.43 -1.98
C TRP A 76 -7.76 18.50 -0.49
N GLY A 77 -7.27 17.57 0.34
CA GLY A 77 -7.52 17.57 1.79
C GLY A 77 -6.99 18.82 2.51
N ALA A 78 -5.88 19.40 2.04
CA ALA A 78 -5.37 20.66 2.57
C ALA A 78 -6.24 21.85 2.13
N ALA A 79 -6.65 21.87 0.86
CA ALA A 79 -7.43 22.96 0.27
C ALA A 79 -8.84 23.07 0.87
N ASP A 80 -9.50 21.95 1.18
CA ASP A 80 -10.82 21.96 1.83
C ASP A 80 -10.76 21.89 3.37
N GLY A 81 -9.56 21.89 3.93
CA GLY A 81 -9.30 21.96 5.37
C GLY A 81 -9.49 20.65 6.12
N ASP A 82 -9.82 19.55 5.44
CA ASP A 82 -9.97 18.21 6.03
C ASP A 82 -8.67 17.75 6.71
N LEU A 83 -7.52 18.06 6.11
CA LEU A 83 -6.19 17.78 6.68
C LEU A 83 -5.96 18.43 8.05
N PHE A 84 -6.65 19.52 8.37
CA PHE A 84 -6.50 20.22 9.64
C PHE A 84 -7.63 19.92 10.64
N ARG A 85 -8.71 19.28 10.19
CA ARG A 85 -9.93 19.05 10.99
C ARG A 85 -10.19 17.59 11.30
N SER A 86 -9.77 16.67 10.43
CA SER A 86 -10.04 15.24 10.53
C SER A 86 -8.81 14.48 11.01
N GLY A 87 -8.82 14.05 12.27
CA GLY A 87 -7.77 13.18 12.81
C GLY A 87 -7.64 11.86 12.04
N THR A 88 -8.74 11.32 11.52
CA THR A 88 -8.71 10.11 10.67
C THR A 88 -7.95 10.36 9.38
N PHE A 89 -8.22 11.47 8.67
CA PHE A 89 -7.52 11.81 7.44
C PHE A 89 -6.03 12.09 7.70
N GLN A 90 -5.70 12.79 8.80
CA GLN A 90 -4.31 13.02 9.22
C GLN A 90 -3.53 11.72 9.43
N VAL A 91 -4.14 10.75 10.13
CA VAL A 91 -3.52 9.43 10.37
C VAL A 91 -3.30 8.70 9.04
N GLN A 92 -4.26 8.72 8.11
CA GLN A 92 -4.08 8.09 6.80
C GLN A 92 -3.07 8.83 5.92
N ALA A 93 -2.99 10.15 6.01
CA ALA A 93 -1.97 10.94 5.33
C ALA A 93 -0.56 10.56 5.80
N LEU A 94 -0.35 10.49 7.12
CA LEU A 94 0.93 10.06 7.69
C LEU A 94 1.28 8.61 7.34
N GLY A 95 0.30 7.69 7.44
CA GLY A 95 0.46 6.30 7.00
C GLY A 95 0.86 6.23 5.53
N THR A 96 0.19 6.99 4.66
CA THR A 96 0.50 7.04 3.22
C THR A 96 1.91 7.51 2.96
N LEU A 97 2.36 8.58 3.60
CA LEU A 97 3.73 9.04 3.45
C LEU A 97 4.75 7.98 3.92
N ALA A 98 4.50 7.33 5.06
CA ALA A 98 5.39 6.32 5.61
C ALA A 98 5.48 5.06 4.73
N PHE A 99 4.34 4.48 4.36
CA PHE A 99 4.28 3.25 3.56
C PHE A 99 4.71 3.49 2.11
N MET A 100 4.35 4.62 1.49
CA MET A 100 4.85 4.95 0.16
C MET A 100 6.36 5.19 0.15
N ALA A 101 6.90 5.85 1.18
CA ALA A 101 8.34 5.99 1.31
C ALA A 101 9.04 4.63 1.43
N ALA A 102 8.49 3.69 2.19
CA ALA A 102 9.02 2.33 2.29
C ALA A 102 8.97 1.57 0.95
N GLY A 103 7.85 1.64 0.23
CA GLY A 103 7.71 1.03 -1.09
C GLY A 103 8.67 1.62 -2.12
N LEU A 104 8.76 2.96 -2.21
CA LEU A 104 9.69 3.65 -3.10
C LEU A 104 11.16 3.36 -2.74
N ALA A 105 11.49 3.27 -1.46
CA ALA A 105 12.82 2.89 -1.02
C ALA A 105 13.14 1.43 -1.40
N GLY A 106 12.18 0.51 -1.32
CA GLY A 106 12.33 -0.87 -1.79
C GLY A 106 12.70 -0.95 -3.28
N LEU A 107 12.15 -0.05 -4.10
CA LEU A 107 12.47 0.06 -5.53
C LEU A 107 13.85 0.66 -5.81
N ALA A 108 14.43 1.38 -4.84
CA ALA A 108 15.65 2.17 -5.02
C ALA A 108 16.92 1.50 -4.47
N ILE A 109 16.78 0.40 -3.72
CA ILE A 109 17.89 -0.29 -3.06
C ILE A 109 18.16 -1.68 -3.67
N ALA A 110 19.26 -2.31 -3.27
CA ALA A 110 19.63 -3.64 -3.75
C ALA A 110 18.55 -4.70 -3.37
N PRO A 111 18.28 -5.69 -4.24
CA PRO A 111 17.19 -6.66 -4.04
C PRO A 111 17.20 -7.36 -2.68
N GLU A 112 18.39 -7.72 -2.18
CA GLU A 112 18.57 -8.39 -0.90
C GLU A 112 18.10 -7.53 0.27
N ALA A 113 18.38 -6.22 0.24
CA ALA A 113 17.93 -5.28 1.26
C ALA A 113 16.45 -4.89 1.06
N ALA A 114 16.03 -4.73 -0.20
CA ALA A 114 14.66 -4.44 -0.58
C ALA A 114 13.69 -5.47 -0.02
N ARG A 115 14.02 -6.77 -0.15
CA ARG A 115 13.23 -7.88 0.38
C ARG A 115 12.83 -7.67 1.85
N TYR A 116 13.79 -7.36 2.72
CA TYR A 116 13.51 -7.15 4.15
C TYR A 116 12.74 -5.86 4.43
N LEU A 117 13.06 -4.78 3.72
CA LEU A 117 12.35 -3.51 3.87
C LEU A 117 10.88 -3.62 3.45
N VAL A 118 10.64 -4.28 2.31
CA VAL A 118 9.31 -4.50 1.75
C VAL A 118 8.54 -5.45 2.65
N ALA A 119 9.14 -6.56 3.11
CA ALA A 119 8.52 -7.45 4.09
C ALA A 119 8.10 -6.71 5.37
N ALA A 120 8.96 -5.82 5.88
CA ALA A 120 8.61 -4.99 7.02
C ALA A 120 7.44 -4.05 6.70
N GLY A 121 7.44 -3.42 5.51
CA GLY A 121 6.36 -2.57 5.03
C GLY A 121 5.01 -3.29 5.00
N TRP A 122 4.96 -4.47 4.38
CA TRP A 122 3.78 -5.33 4.36
C TRP A 122 3.34 -5.76 5.76
N PHE A 123 4.26 -6.25 6.60
CA PHE A 123 3.93 -6.64 7.97
C PHE A 123 3.33 -5.48 8.78
N PHE A 124 3.95 -4.30 8.73
CA PHE A 124 3.45 -3.13 9.45
C PHE A 124 2.14 -2.59 8.87
N HIS A 125 1.90 -2.76 7.56
CA HIS A 125 0.60 -2.47 6.97
C HIS A 125 -0.47 -3.45 7.48
N GLY A 126 -0.18 -4.76 7.53
CA GLY A 126 -1.09 -5.73 8.15
C GLY A 126 -1.38 -5.42 9.63
N VAL A 127 -0.39 -4.96 10.40
CA VAL A 127 -0.61 -4.46 11.76
C VAL A 127 -1.49 -3.20 11.76
N TRP A 128 -1.29 -2.29 10.82
CA TRP A 128 -2.12 -1.09 10.63
C TRP A 128 -3.57 -1.48 10.36
N ASP A 129 -3.82 -2.47 9.50
CA ASP A 129 -5.16 -3.02 9.24
C ASP A 129 -5.78 -3.62 10.51
N LEU A 130 -5.03 -4.39 11.30
CA LEU A 130 -5.51 -4.94 12.58
C LEU A 130 -5.88 -3.83 13.58
N VAL A 131 -5.12 -2.75 13.63
CA VAL A 131 -5.45 -1.58 14.45
C VAL A 131 -6.76 -0.95 13.96
N HIS A 132 -6.93 -0.76 12.65
CA HIS A 132 -8.15 -0.16 12.08
C HIS A 132 -9.37 -1.07 12.20
N LEU A 133 -9.19 -2.40 12.12
CA LEU A 133 -10.22 -3.40 12.37
C LEU A 133 -10.70 -3.34 13.82
N ARG A 134 -9.78 -3.17 14.78
CA ARG A 134 -10.14 -2.98 16.20
C ARG A 134 -10.84 -1.66 16.47
N LEU A 135 -10.43 -0.58 15.78
CA LEU A 135 -11.01 0.75 15.95
C LEU A 135 -12.33 0.95 15.17
N ASP A 136 -12.66 0.06 14.24
CA ASP A 136 -13.79 0.17 13.29
C ASP A 136 -13.80 1.50 12.53
N ARG A 137 -12.65 1.91 11.99
CA ARG A 137 -12.45 3.23 11.35
C ARG A 137 -11.72 3.15 10.01
N ALA A 138 -11.84 4.23 9.25
CA ALA A 138 -11.29 4.45 7.91
C ALA A 138 -11.93 3.57 6.82
N VAL A 139 -11.77 2.25 6.88
CA VAL A 139 -12.20 1.31 5.83
C VAL A 139 -13.30 0.36 6.31
N SER A 140 -13.88 -0.44 5.42
CA SER A 140 -14.82 -1.50 5.82
C SER A 140 -14.10 -2.60 6.63
N ARG A 141 -14.77 -3.17 7.65
CA ARG A 141 -14.20 -4.26 8.47
C ARG A 141 -13.73 -5.46 7.65
N SER A 142 -14.56 -5.91 6.69
CA SER A 142 -14.22 -7.06 5.85
C SER A 142 -12.97 -6.82 5.02
N PHE A 143 -12.76 -5.58 4.56
CA PHE A 143 -11.53 -5.21 3.88
C PHE A 143 -10.33 -5.23 4.83
N ALA A 144 -10.42 -4.61 6.02
CA ALA A 144 -9.31 -4.59 6.97
C ALA A 144 -8.91 -6.01 7.42
N GLU A 145 -9.87 -6.90 7.63
CA GLU A 145 -9.60 -8.30 7.95
C GLU A 145 -8.88 -9.02 6.80
N TRP A 146 -9.37 -8.86 5.58
CA TRP A 146 -8.77 -9.45 4.38
C TRP A 146 -7.34 -8.93 4.13
N CYS A 147 -7.14 -7.61 4.21
CA CYS A 147 -5.85 -6.96 3.98
C CYS A 147 -4.84 -7.39 5.05
N ALA A 148 -5.24 -7.40 6.33
CA ALA A 148 -4.37 -7.87 7.41
C ALA A 148 -3.83 -9.29 7.19
N VAL A 149 -4.69 -10.22 6.75
CA VAL A 149 -4.29 -11.61 6.49
C VAL A 149 -3.32 -11.69 5.32
N ILE A 150 -3.65 -11.04 4.19
CA ILE A 150 -2.80 -11.06 3.00
C ILE A 150 -1.45 -10.41 3.27
N ASP A 151 -1.43 -9.29 3.97
CA ASP A 151 -0.21 -8.52 4.17
C ASP A 151 0.79 -9.24 5.08
N ILE A 152 0.28 -9.88 6.14
CA ILE A 152 1.11 -10.70 7.02
C ILE A 152 1.59 -11.96 6.29
N TRP A 153 0.76 -12.55 5.44
CA TRP A 153 1.16 -13.69 4.61
C TRP A 153 2.29 -13.33 3.65
N ILE A 154 2.14 -12.24 2.88
CA ILE A 154 3.15 -11.76 1.93
C ILE A 154 4.45 -11.41 2.66
N ALA A 155 4.36 -10.78 3.83
CA ALA A 155 5.55 -10.52 4.64
C ALA A 155 6.26 -11.83 5.07
N ALA A 156 5.51 -12.86 5.45
CA ALA A 156 6.08 -14.16 5.82
C ALA A 156 6.72 -14.88 4.63
N GLU A 157 6.10 -14.84 3.46
CA GLU A 157 6.63 -15.38 2.20
C GLU A 157 7.93 -14.66 1.80
N LEU A 158 7.93 -13.31 1.84
CA LEU A 158 9.13 -12.53 1.61
C LEU A 158 10.22 -12.85 2.63
N LEU A 159 9.91 -13.22 3.86
CA LEU A 159 10.91 -13.66 4.84
C LEU A 159 11.33 -15.13 4.67
N GLY A 160 10.71 -15.88 3.75
CA GLY A 160 10.97 -17.30 3.54
C GLY A 160 10.51 -18.17 4.72
N LEU A 161 9.49 -17.72 5.46
CA LEU A 161 8.92 -18.44 6.60
C LEU A 161 7.84 -19.44 6.18
N ILE A 162 7.33 -19.32 4.95
CA ILE A 162 6.31 -20.17 4.32
C ILE A 162 6.66 -20.41 2.85
#